data_AF-A0A2R6P312-F1
#
_entry.id   AF-A0A2R6P312-F1
#
_cell.length_a   1.000
_cell.length_b   1.000
_cell.length_c   1.000
_cell.angle_alpha   90.00
_cell.angle_beta   90.00
_cell.angle_gamma   90.00
#
_symmetry.space_group_name_H-M   'P 1'
#
loop_
_entity.id
_entity.type
_entity.pdbx_description
1 polymer ?
#
loop_
_entity_poly.entity_id
_entity_poly.type
_entity_poly.pdbx_seq_one_letter_code
_entity_poly.pdbx_strand_id
1 'polypeptide(L)'
;MVETPRLRALRAEAANLHAELDAYELQWRDKQEFLASQGYMLRPRYRPGWVPSWKTDTSRHPEKFEDYWELPFREHLIDATRISDGRLVYVKRVKTGDTESTIARMLSSSRFSEDPRNHCVPILDYFVDEDDTSVAYMVMPFLRLTNNPPFETVNDIIDYGNQIIQGLVFMHEQRVAHRDCSEKNIMMDADSLFPKGYHPVRSHHLPDASALAPQRWRAKGHIKYYYVDFGISVHLPTDPPKLVVGGYGRDQDVPELSFDVPYDPFKVDIFILGNMFKREIYDNYSNVDFLLPFINAMTQNDPKARPDALEAERIWGDICAKVSGLQRGWRLRGRKEVWVEKVVLDTYTS
;
A
#
# COMPACT_ATOMS: atom_id res chain seq x y z
N MET A 1 -10.56 4.42 -32.60
CA MET A 1 -11.24 5.73 -32.44
C MET A 1 -10.73 6.65 -33.52
N VAL A 2 -11.62 7.31 -34.28
CA VAL A 2 -11.22 8.32 -35.27
C VAL A 2 -10.80 9.58 -34.52
N GLU A 3 -9.59 10.07 -34.79
CA GLU A 3 -9.07 11.27 -34.13
C GLU A 3 -9.77 12.51 -34.70
N THR A 4 -10.60 13.16 -33.88
CA THR A 4 -11.29 14.40 -34.28
C THR A 4 -10.39 15.62 -34.05
N PRO A 5 -10.58 16.72 -34.80
CA PRO A 5 -9.84 17.96 -34.55
C PRO A 5 -9.95 18.47 -33.10
N ARG A 6 -11.13 18.31 -32.50
CA ARG A 6 -11.38 18.65 -31.09
C ARG A 6 -10.54 17.79 -30.14
N LEU A 7 -10.46 16.47 -30.38
CA LEU A 7 -9.65 15.57 -29.58
C LEU A 7 -8.16 15.89 -29.70
N ARG A 8 -7.69 16.27 -30.89
CA ARG A 8 -6.30 16.70 -31.10
C ARG A 8 -5.97 17.98 -30.34
N ALA A 9 -6.87 18.97 -30.36
CA ALA A 9 -6.69 20.22 -29.61
C ALA A 9 -6.60 19.97 -28.10
N LEU A 10 -7.53 19.17 -27.54
CA LEU A 10 -7.54 18.82 -26.12
C LEU A 10 -6.26 18.07 -25.70
N ARG A 11 -5.75 17.17 -26.54
CA ARG A 11 -4.47 16.47 -26.28
C ARG A 11 -3.28 17.42 -26.28
N ALA A 12 -3.23 18.37 -27.21
CA ALA A 12 -2.16 19.36 -27.25
C ALA A 12 -2.19 20.28 -26.02
N GLU A 13 -3.38 20.69 -25.58
CA GLU A 13 -3.56 21.47 -24.35
C GLU A 13 -3.10 20.68 -23.11
N ALA A 14 -3.54 19.42 -22.97
CA ALA A 14 -3.07 18.55 -21.89
C ALA A 14 -1.55 18.36 -21.92
N ALA A 15 -0.96 18.11 -23.09
CA ALA A 15 0.48 17.95 -23.24
C ALA A 15 1.27 19.23 -22.91
N ASN A 16 0.68 20.41 -23.07
CA ASN A 16 1.31 21.66 -22.64
C ASN A 16 1.24 21.82 -21.12
N LEU A 17 0.11 21.46 -20.49
CA LEU A 17 0.00 21.46 -19.02
C LEU A 17 1.00 20.49 -18.39
N HIS A 18 1.09 19.27 -18.92
CA HIS A 18 2.07 18.28 -18.46
C HIS A 18 3.52 18.64 -18.80
N ALA A 19 3.78 19.64 -19.65
CA ALA A 19 5.14 20.03 -20.02
C ALA A 19 5.82 20.94 -18.98
N GLU A 20 5.09 21.35 -17.95
CA GLU A 20 5.58 22.15 -16.83
C GLU A 20 5.58 21.32 -15.55
N LEU A 21 6.52 21.62 -14.65
CA LEU A 21 6.57 21.03 -13.33
C LEU A 21 5.78 21.90 -12.36
N ASP A 22 4.93 21.28 -11.54
CA ASP A 22 4.26 22.01 -10.46
C ASP A 22 5.21 22.36 -9.31
N ALA A 23 4.73 23.14 -8.33
CA ALA A 23 5.54 23.59 -7.20
C ALA A 23 6.14 22.45 -6.35
N TYR A 24 5.47 21.30 -6.26
CA TYR A 24 5.93 20.14 -5.50
C TYR A 24 6.93 19.32 -6.32
N GLU A 25 6.70 19.18 -7.62
CA GLU A 25 7.65 18.54 -8.53
C GLU A 25 8.96 19.33 -8.59
N LEU A 26 8.90 20.66 -8.55
CA LEU A 26 10.08 21.52 -8.46
C LEU A 26 10.88 21.25 -7.18
N GLN A 27 10.23 21.11 -6.02
CA GLN A 27 10.91 20.77 -4.76
C GLN A 27 11.67 19.44 -4.84
N TRP A 28 11.10 18.44 -5.50
CA TRP A 28 11.75 17.15 -5.70
C TRP A 28 12.88 17.22 -6.72
N ARG A 29 12.67 17.93 -7.84
CA ARG A 29 13.71 18.18 -8.84
C ARG A 29 14.94 18.81 -8.22
N ASP A 30 14.75 19.80 -7.35
CA ASP A 30 15.83 20.53 -6.71
C ASP A 30 16.63 19.65 -5.73
N LYS A 31 16.05 18.53 -5.28
CA LYS A 31 16.71 17.54 -4.42
C LYS A 31 17.28 16.34 -5.19
N GLN A 32 17.16 16.30 -6.51
CA GLN A 32 17.66 15.20 -7.33
C GLN A 32 19.17 14.95 -7.15
N GLU A 33 20.00 16.00 -7.14
CA GLU A 33 21.46 15.84 -7.00
C GLU A 33 21.82 15.25 -5.62
N PHE A 34 21.18 15.75 -4.56
CA PHE A 34 21.32 15.22 -3.21
C PHE A 34 20.90 13.74 -3.14
N LEU A 35 19.70 13.40 -3.61
CA LEU A 35 19.21 12.01 -3.63
C LEU A 35 20.13 11.09 -4.43
N ALA A 36 20.68 11.56 -5.56
CA ALA A 36 21.64 10.79 -6.34
C ALA A 36 22.95 10.54 -5.57
N SER A 37 23.42 11.51 -4.78
CA SER A 37 24.58 11.33 -3.90
C SER A 37 24.33 10.27 -2.81
N GLN A 38 23.07 10.11 -2.39
CA GLN A 38 22.62 9.05 -1.47
C GLN A 38 22.29 7.73 -2.18
N GLY A 39 22.47 7.64 -3.51
CA GLY A 39 22.26 6.41 -4.28
C GLY A 39 20.84 6.22 -4.84
N TYR A 40 20.03 7.28 -4.92
CA TYR A 40 18.65 7.25 -5.42
C TYR A 40 18.44 8.21 -6.59
N MET A 41 17.95 7.69 -7.72
CA MET A 41 17.76 8.46 -8.95
C MET A 41 16.27 8.63 -9.23
N LEU A 42 15.75 9.87 -9.27
CA LEU A 42 14.37 10.12 -9.66
C LEU A 42 14.17 9.89 -11.18
N ARG A 43 12.91 9.80 -11.59
CA ARG A 43 12.52 9.68 -13.01
C ARG A 43 12.97 10.89 -13.82
N PRO A 44 13.17 10.76 -15.15
CA PRO A 44 13.63 11.86 -16.01
C PRO A 44 12.90 13.20 -15.81
N ARG A 45 11.57 13.16 -15.60
CA ARG A 45 10.73 14.33 -15.32
C ARG A 45 11.24 15.19 -14.15
N TYR A 46 11.78 14.54 -13.12
CA TYR A 46 12.21 15.18 -11.88
C TYR A 46 13.71 15.47 -11.85
N ARG A 47 14.37 15.56 -13.02
CA ARG A 47 15.80 15.85 -13.08
C ARG A 47 16.04 17.29 -13.52
N PRO A 48 17.10 17.96 -13.00
CA PRO A 48 17.49 19.28 -13.48
C PRO A 48 17.67 19.28 -15.00
N GLY A 49 17.13 20.33 -15.65
CA GLY A 49 17.19 20.45 -17.11
C GLY A 49 16.25 19.53 -17.90
N TRP A 50 15.28 18.87 -17.25
CA TRP A 50 14.28 18.06 -17.94
C TRP A 50 13.58 18.84 -19.06
N VAL A 51 13.55 18.22 -20.24
CA VAL A 51 12.77 18.65 -21.40
C VAL A 51 11.79 17.51 -21.71
N PRO A 52 10.48 17.79 -21.80
CA PRO A 52 9.49 16.77 -22.11
C PRO A 52 9.84 15.97 -23.37
N SER A 53 9.81 14.65 -23.27
CA SER A 53 10.24 13.77 -24.37
C SER A 53 9.40 13.96 -25.64
N TRP A 54 8.14 14.35 -25.53
CA TRP A 54 7.27 14.63 -26.68
C TRP A 54 7.57 15.95 -27.41
N LYS A 55 8.43 16.82 -26.83
CA LYS A 55 8.95 18.00 -27.54
C LYS A 55 10.14 17.66 -28.43
N THR A 56 10.87 16.58 -28.12
CA THR A 56 12.06 16.15 -28.88
C THR A 56 11.75 15.01 -29.84
N ASP A 57 10.79 14.14 -29.51
CA ASP A 57 10.27 13.09 -30.37
C ASP A 57 8.77 13.28 -30.62
N THR A 58 8.42 13.77 -31.82
CA THR A 58 7.04 13.96 -32.25
C THR A 58 6.47 12.77 -33.01
N SER A 59 7.19 11.64 -33.09
CA SER A 59 6.72 10.44 -33.80
C SER A 59 5.64 9.66 -33.04
N ARG A 60 5.51 9.93 -31.74
CA ARG A 60 4.58 9.27 -30.82
C ARG A 60 3.71 10.31 -30.13
N HIS A 61 2.50 9.91 -29.71
CA HIS A 61 1.67 10.77 -28.89
C HIS A 61 2.30 10.99 -27.50
N PRO A 62 2.13 12.18 -26.89
CA PRO A 62 2.73 12.52 -25.58
C PRO A 62 2.50 11.46 -24.49
N GLU A 63 1.30 10.90 -24.39
CA GLU A 63 0.94 9.90 -23.37
C GLU A 63 1.69 8.54 -23.50
N LYS A 64 2.49 8.39 -24.56
CA LYS A 64 3.35 7.22 -24.81
C LYS A 64 4.75 7.38 -24.22
N PHE A 65 5.13 8.56 -23.77
CA PHE A 65 6.38 8.77 -23.05
C PHE A 65 6.17 8.56 -21.55
N GLU A 66 7.20 8.05 -20.89
CA GLU A 66 7.22 7.78 -19.45
C GLU A 66 7.05 9.07 -18.64
N ASP A 67 7.83 10.10 -19.00
CA ASP A 67 7.88 11.41 -18.35
C ASP A 67 6.64 12.30 -18.58
N TYR A 68 5.65 11.79 -19.32
CA TYR A 68 4.32 12.38 -19.39
C TYR A 68 3.52 12.17 -18.10
N TRP A 69 3.81 11.10 -17.36
CA TRP A 69 3.00 10.67 -16.22
C TRP A 69 3.61 11.13 -14.90
N GLU A 70 3.13 12.26 -14.38
CA GLU A 70 3.42 12.70 -13.01
C GLU A 70 2.81 11.78 -11.95
N LEU A 71 3.42 11.75 -10.77
CA LEU A 71 2.81 11.07 -9.61
C LEU A 71 1.50 11.75 -9.22
N PRO A 72 0.50 10.99 -8.74
CA PRO A 72 -0.67 11.58 -8.08
C PRO A 72 -0.23 12.52 -6.96
N PHE A 73 -0.96 13.62 -6.79
CA PHE A 73 -0.66 14.68 -5.83
C PHE A 73 -0.36 14.14 -4.42
N ARG A 74 0.95 14.10 -4.07
CA ARG A 74 1.48 13.64 -2.79
C ARG A 74 2.72 14.44 -2.45
N GLU A 75 2.52 15.53 -1.71
CA GLU A 75 3.54 16.55 -1.44
C GLU A 75 4.83 16.02 -0.79
N HIS A 76 4.77 14.87 -0.11
CA HIS A 76 5.87 14.34 0.69
C HIS A 76 6.36 12.98 0.21
N LEU A 77 5.94 12.53 -0.97
CA LEU A 77 6.27 11.19 -1.47
C LEU A 77 6.70 11.23 -2.93
N ILE A 78 7.78 10.53 -3.26
CA ILE A 78 8.23 10.36 -4.64
C ILE A 78 8.78 8.96 -4.90
N ASP A 79 8.65 8.49 -6.14
CA ASP A 79 9.28 7.26 -6.59
C ASP A 79 10.71 7.52 -7.07
N ALA A 80 11.59 6.56 -6.84
CA ALA A 80 12.98 6.62 -7.27
C ALA A 80 13.52 5.24 -7.63
N THR A 81 14.60 5.22 -8.40
CA THR A 81 15.37 4.01 -8.66
C THR A 81 16.60 3.98 -7.76
N ARG A 82 16.75 2.94 -6.95
CA ARG A 82 17.98 2.70 -6.21
C ARG A 82 19.09 2.32 -7.19
N ILE A 83 20.18 3.08 -7.20
CA ILE A 83 21.25 2.97 -8.21
C ILE A 83 21.99 1.63 -8.10
N SER A 84 22.16 1.09 -6.89
CA SER A 84 22.98 -0.10 -6.64
C SER A 84 22.43 -1.38 -7.26
N ASP A 85 21.11 -1.49 -7.44
CA ASP A 85 20.47 -2.71 -7.95
C ASP A 85 19.30 -2.46 -8.92
N GLY A 86 19.01 -1.20 -9.23
CA GLY A 86 17.94 -0.82 -10.16
C GLY A 86 16.53 -1.03 -9.63
N ARG A 87 16.35 -1.31 -8.33
CA ARG A 87 15.01 -1.51 -7.75
C ARG A 87 14.25 -0.19 -7.63
N LEU A 88 12.94 -0.27 -7.89
CA LEU A 88 12.02 0.82 -7.63
C LEU A 88 11.79 0.94 -6.11
N VAL A 89 11.94 2.15 -5.60
CA VAL A 89 11.74 2.50 -4.19
C VAL A 89 10.81 3.70 -4.08
N TYR A 90 10.33 3.94 -2.86
CA TYR A 90 9.51 5.09 -2.53
C TYR A 90 10.20 5.90 -1.43
N VAL A 91 10.36 7.19 -1.67
CA VAL A 91 11.05 8.12 -0.77
C VAL A 91 9.99 9.00 -0.13
N LYS A 92 9.92 9.00 1.20
CA LYS A 92 9.06 9.87 1.99
C LYS A 92 9.88 10.97 2.65
N ARG A 93 9.51 12.22 2.41
CA ARG A 93 10.01 13.39 3.15
C ARG A 93 9.29 13.44 4.49
N VAL A 94 10.06 13.43 5.58
CA VAL A 94 9.55 13.43 6.96
C VAL A 94 10.24 14.52 7.77
N LYS A 95 9.68 14.85 8.94
CA LYS A 95 10.37 15.73 9.88
C LYS A 95 11.36 14.89 10.67
N THR A 96 12.60 15.34 10.77
CA THR A 96 13.65 14.63 11.52
C THR A 96 13.20 14.38 12.96
N GLY A 97 13.14 13.10 13.36
CA GLY A 97 12.76 12.69 14.70
C GLY A 97 11.26 12.77 15.00
N ASP A 98 10.40 12.86 13.98
CA ASP A 98 8.96 12.70 14.18
C ASP A 98 8.58 11.30 14.66
N THR A 99 7.37 11.18 15.18
CA THR A 99 6.87 9.92 15.75
C THR A 99 6.78 8.81 14.70
N GLU A 100 6.32 9.14 13.49
CA GLU A 100 6.16 8.18 12.41
C GLU A 100 7.49 7.51 12.03
N SER A 101 8.49 8.32 11.66
CA SER A 101 9.80 7.82 11.25
C SER A 101 10.51 7.11 12.40
N THR A 102 10.30 7.55 13.64
CA THR A 102 10.85 6.89 14.83
C THR A 102 10.26 5.48 15.00
N ILE A 103 8.93 5.33 14.89
CA ILE A 103 8.26 4.02 15.00
C ILE A 103 8.66 3.11 13.83
N ALA A 104 8.61 3.61 12.59
CA ALA A 104 8.93 2.81 11.41
C ALA A 104 10.39 2.31 11.42
N ARG A 105 11.33 3.17 11.82
CA ARG A 105 12.75 2.79 11.98
C ARG A 105 12.96 1.82 13.13
N MET A 106 12.25 2.00 14.25
CA MET A 106 12.29 1.04 15.36
C MET A 106 11.89 -0.35 14.87
N LEU A 107 10.73 -0.46 14.20
CA LEU A 107 10.19 -1.72 13.66
C LEU A 107 11.04 -2.32 12.52
N SER A 108 11.89 -1.51 11.88
CA SER A 108 12.85 -1.94 10.86
C SER A 108 14.25 -2.22 11.38
N SER A 109 14.49 -2.08 12.69
CA SER A 109 15.79 -2.37 13.29
C SER A 109 16.19 -3.85 13.10
N SER A 110 17.49 -4.14 13.16
CA SER A 110 18.02 -5.50 13.00
C SER A 110 17.39 -6.51 13.97
N ARG A 111 16.96 -6.06 15.15
CA ARG A 111 16.23 -6.87 16.14
C ARG A 111 14.91 -7.43 15.60
N PHE A 112 14.24 -6.70 14.72
CA PHE A 112 12.88 -7.00 14.26
C PHE A 112 12.78 -7.33 12.78
N SER A 113 13.77 -6.95 11.98
CA SER A 113 13.78 -7.23 10.54
C SER A 113 13.87 -8.73 10.21
N GLU A 114 14.38 -9.54 11.14
CA GLU A 114 14.51 -10.99 10.98
C GLU A 114 13.26 -11.77 11.44
N ASP A 115 12.32 -11.15 12.14
CA ASP A 115 11.07 -11.81 12.54
C ASP A 115 10.15 -11.95 11.31
N PRO A 116 9.83 -13.18 10.85
CA PRO A 116 8.99 -13.37 9.68
C PRO A 116 7.56 -12.83 9.86
N ARG A 117 7.10 -12.67 11.11
CA ARG A 117 5.79 -12.05 11.45
C ARG A 117 5.81 -10.53 11.29
N ASN A 118 6.99 -9.93 11.10
CA ASN A 118 7.10 -8.51 10.86
C ASN A 118 6.65 -8.17 9.43
N HIS A 119 5.40 -7.73 9.37
CA HIS A 119 4.75 -7.15 8.20
C HIS A 119 4.67 -5.62 8.30
N CYS A 120 5.56 -4.96 9.04
CA CYS A 120 5.73 -3.51 8.93
C CYS A 120 6.60 -3.19 7.72
N VAL A 121 6.30 -2.11 7.00
CA VAL A 121 7.14 -1.70 5.86
C VAL A 121 8.59 -1.49 6.29
N PRO A 122 9.56 -2.15 5.63
CA PRO A 122 10.95 -2.00 6.00
C PRO A 122 11.47 -0.63 5.57
N ILE A 123 12.22 0.01 6.45
CA ILE A 123 12.99 1.22 6.13
C ILE A 123 14.33 0.78 5.56
N LEU A 124 14.47 0.91 4.24
CA LEU A 124 15.67 0.52 3.50
C LEU A 124 16.84 1.47 3.76
N ASP A 125 16.52 2.75 3.98
CA ASP A 125 17.49 3.80 4.24
C ASP A 125 16.83 5.00 4.92
N TYR A 126 17.63 5.78 5.65
CA TYR A 126 17.20 7.00 6.30
C TYR A 126 18.36 7.99 6.39
N PHE A 127 18.19 9.16 5.80
CA PHE A 127 19.20 10.22 5.80
C PHE A 127 18.57 11.60 6.00
N VAL A 128 19.31 12.48 6.66
CA VAL A 128 18.90 13.87 6.95
C VAL A 128 19.28 14.73 5.75
N ASP A 129 18.44 15.70 5.40
CA ASP A 129 18.71 16.64 4.32
C ASP A 129 19.98 17.47 4.59
N GLU A 130 20.77 17.72 3.54
CA GLU A 130 22.04 18.45 3.67
C GLU A 130 21.88 19.95 3.92
N ASP A 131 20.78 20.55 3.45
CA ASP A 131 20.50 21.99 3.58
C ASP A 131 19.61 22.29 4.80
N ASP A 132 18.68 21.39 5.13
CA ASP A 132 17.73 21.54 6.23
C ASP A 132 17.67 20.31 7.13
N THR A 133 18.44 20.35 8.22
CA THR A 133 18.49 19.24 9.19
C THR A 133 17.15 18.89 9.86
N SER A 134 16.13 19.75 9.75
CA SER A 134 14.78 19.47 10.23
C SER A 134 14.00 18.51 9.32
N VAL A 135 14.51 18.25 8.11
CA VAL A 135 13.96 17.33 7.12
C VAL A 135 14.83 16.08 7.04
N ALA A 136 14.18 14.94 6.91
CA ALA A 136 14.83 13.69 6.55
C ALA A 136 14.04 12.96 5.47
N TYR A 137 14.71 11.99 4.85
CA TYR A 137 14.17 11.14 3.81
C TYR A 137 14.18 9.70 4.30
N MET A 138 13.02 9.06 4.22
CA MET A 138 12.82 7.67 4.58
C MET A 138 12.56 6.87 3.30
N VAL A 139 13.46 5.95 2.99
CA VAL A 139 13.37 5.11 1.79
C VAL A 139 12.71 3.78 2.14
N MET A 140 11.69 3.41 1.38
CA MET A 140 10.88 2.21 1.55
C MET A 140 10.76 1.46 0.23
N PRO A 141 10.41 0.16 0.24
CA PRO A 141 10.04 -0.54 -0.99
C PRO A 141 8.90 0.18 -1.71
N PHE A 142 8.89 0.13 -3.04
CA PHE A 142 7.75 0.59 -3.81
C PHE A 142 6.65 -0.49 -3.79
N LEU A 143 5.54 -0.20 -3.12
CA LEU A 143 4.46 -1.16 -2.89
C LEU A 143 3.21 -0.80 -3.71
N ARG A 144 2.34 -1.79 -3.93
CA ARG A 144 1.06 -1.63 -4.63
C ARG A 144 -0.11 -1.79 -3.67
N LEU A 145 -1.28 -1.27 -4.07
CA LEU A 145 -2.52 -1.59 -3.40
C LEU A 145 -2.80 -3.10 -3.46
N THR A 146 -3.32 -3.65 -2.37
CA THR A 146 -3.56 -5.09 -2.19
C THR A 146 -4.47 -5.71 -3.24
N ASN A 147 -5.32 -4.93 -3.89
CA ASN A 147 -6.26 -5.36 -4.93
C ASN A 147 -5.81 -4.99 -6.35
N ASN A 148 -4.54 -4.61 -6.57
CA ASN A 148 -4.00 -4.32 -7.89
C ASN A 148 -2.66 -5.04 -8.17
N PRO A 149 -2.67 -6.26 -8.76
CA PRO A 149 -3.84 -6.92 -9.37
C PRO A 149 -4.89 -7.42 -8.36
N PRO A 150 -6.15 -7.66 -8.77
CA PRO A 150 -7.20 -8.13 -7.86
C PRO A 150 -6.87 -9.51 -7.28
N PHE A 151 -7.49 -9.84 -6.15
CA PHE A 151 -7.48 -11.21 -5.63
C PHE A 151 -8.18 -12.15 -6.61
N GLU A 152 -7.64 -13.34 -6.82
CA GLU A 152 -8.10 -14.31 -7.82
C GLU A 152 -8.87 -15.45 -7.16
N THR A 153 -8.33 -15.98 -6.06
CA THR A 153 -8.84 -17.18 -5.39
C THR A 153 -9.19 -16.95 -3.92
N VAL A 154 -9.99 -17.85 -3.35
CA VAL A 154 -10.24 -17.88 -1.90
C VAL A 154 -8.93 -18.05 -1.12
N ASN A 155 -7.96 -18.78 -1.68
CA ASN A 155 -6.65 -18.92 -1.05
C ASN A 155 -5.89 -17.60 -0.97
N ASP A 156 -6.04 -16.68 -1.93
CA ASP A 156 -5.38 -15.38 -1.88
C ASP A 156 -5.89 -14.54 -0.69
N ILE A 157 -7.18 -14.64 -0.37
CA ILE A 157 -7.79 -14.00 0.81
C ILE A 157 -7.25 -14.61 2.10
N ILE A 158 -7.12 -15.95 2.13
CA ILE A 158 -6.59 -16.64 3.31
C ILE A 158 -5.11 -16.29 3.53
N ASP A 159 -4.30 -16.27 2.46
CA ASP A 159 -2.89 -15.87 2.52
C ASP A 159 -2.73 -14.40 2.96
N TYR A 160 -3.52 -13.50 2.36
CA TYR A 160 -3.58 -12.09 2.78
C TYR A 160 -3.89 -11.95 4.26
N GLY A 161 -4.93 -12.64 4.75
CA GLY A 161 -5.31 -12.54 6.14
C GLY A 161 -4.32 -13.17 7.11
N ASN A 162 -3.68 -14.29 6.75
CA ASN A 162 -2.60 -14.88 7.54
C ASN A 162 -1.49 -13.84 7.79
N GLN A 163 -1.03 -13.17 6.73
CA GLN A 163 0.09 -12.23 6.80
C GLN A 163 -0.26 -10.98 7.63
N ILE A 164 -1.39 -10.35 7.36
CA ILE A 164 -1.73 -9.09 8.05
C ILE A 164 -2.09 -9.33 9.53
N ILE A 165 -2.75 -10.45 9.86
CA ILE A 165 -3.05 -10.78 11.27
C ILE A 165 -1.75 -11.11 12.04
N GLN A 166 -0.81 -11.83 11.43
CA GLN A 166 0.53 -12.04 12.01
C GLN A 166 1.25 -10.70 12.24
N GLY A 167 1.16 -9.79 11.26
CA GLY A 167 1.70 -8.44 11.38
C GLY A 167 1.08 -7.63 12.52
N LEU A 168 -0.23 -7.75 12.71
CA LEU A 168 -0.95 -7.09 13.80
C LEU A 168 -0.50 -7.61 15.16
N VAL A 169 -0.45 -8.95 15.32
CA VAL A 169 0.07 -9.60 16.53
C VAL A 169 1.48 -9.10 16.82
N PHE A 170 2.37 -9.11 15.83
CA PHE A 170 3.73 -8.63 15.97
C PHE A 170 3.79 -7.16 16.44
N MET A 171 3.03 -6.25 15.82
CA MET A 171 2.99 -4.84 16.23
C MET A 171 2.53 -4.69 17.68
N HIS A 172 1.47 -5.41 18.07
CA HIS A 172 0.90 -5.35 19.41
C HIS A 172 1.87 -5.92 20.46
N GLU A 173 2.62 -6.99 20.13
CA GLU A 173 3.73 -7.50 20.95
C GLU A 173 4.83 -6.46 21.17
N GLN A 174 5.13 -5.65 20.14
CA GLN A 174 6.08 -4.52 20.23
C GLN A 174 5.47 -3.27 20.87
N ARG A 175 4.25 -3.37 21.43
CA ARG A 175 3.51 -2.27 22.06
C ARG A 175 3.25 -1.11 21.11
N VAL A 176 3.11 -1.41 19.82
CA VAL A 176 2.72 -0.44 18.80
C VAL A 176 1.27 -0.70 18.40
N ALA A 177 0.45 0.35 18.45
CA ALA A 177 -0.88 0.35 17.86
C ALA A 177 -0.89 1.27 16.64
N HIS A 178 -1.41 0.80 15.52
CA HIS A 178 -1.35 1.49 14.22
C HIS A 178 -2.40 2.61 14.12
N ARG A 179 -3.59 2.37 14.65
CA ARG A 179 -4.78 3.23 14.66
C ARG A 179 -5.38 3.59 13.29
N ASP A 180 -4.80 3.10 12.19
CA ASP A 180 -5.33 3.27 10.83
C ASP A 180 -4.94 2.09 9.94
N CYS A 181 -5.13 0.86 10.41
CA CYS A 181 -4.93 -0.37 9.62
C CYS A 181 -6.01 -0.59 8.54
N SER A 182 -6.43 0.50 7.88
CA SER A 182 -7.39 0.52 6.78
C SER A 182 -6.75 0.07 5.46
N GLU A 183 -7.58 -0.14 4.44
CA GLU A 183 -7.21 -0.79 3.18
C GLU A 183 -6.08 -0.09 2.41
N LYS A 184 -5.95 1.23 2.50
CA LYS A 184 -4.87 1.96 1.81
C LYS A 184 -3.57 2.03 2.62
N ASN A 185 -3.58 1.58 3.87
CA ASN A 185 -2.38 1.46 4.72
C ASN A 185 -1.92 0.01 4.84
N ILE A 186 -2.52 -0.89 4.07
CA ILE A 186 -1.99 -2.23 3.84
C ILE A 186 -1.65 -2.31 2.36
N MET A 187 -0.37 -2.52 2.06
CA MET A 187 0.16 -2.57 0.71
C MET A 187 0.83 -3.91 0.46
N MET A 188 1.13 -4.21 -0.80
CA MET A 188 1.77 -5.46 -1.18
C MET A 188 3.04 -5.21 -1.98
N ASP A 189 4.06 -6.01 -1.69
CA ASP A 189 5.18 -6.25 -2.58
C ASP A 189 4.72 -7.22 -3.67
N ALA A 190 4.63 -6.70 -4.89
CA ALA A 190 4.13 -7.40 -6.06
C ALA A 190 5.22 -7.69 -7.09
N ASP A 191 6.50 -7.49 -6.77
CA ASP A 191 7.58 -7.57 -7.74
C ASP A 191 7.64 -8.94 -8.42
N SER A 192 7.35 -10.01 -7.67
CA SER A 192 7.28 -11.38 -8.19
C SER A 192 6.17 -11.59 -9.24
N LEU A 193 5.13 -10.75 -9.24
CA LEU A 193 4.04 -10.78 -10.22
C LEU A 193 4.41 -10.08 -11.53
N PHE A 194 5.41 -9.20 -11.51
CA PHE A 194 5.83 -8.38 -12.65
C PHE A 194 7.31 -8.64 -12.95
N PRO A 195 7.65 -9.76 -13.62
CA PRO A 195 9.05 -10.15 -13.87
C PRO A 195 9.85 -9.17 -14.74
N LYS A 196 9.19 -8.23 -15.41
CA LYS A 196 9.83 -7.15 -16.17
C LYS A 196 9.70 -5.77 -15.51
N GLY A 197 9.27 -5.74 -14.24
CA GLY A 197 8.92 -4.52 -13.53
C GLY A 197 7.61 -3.90 -14.04
N TYR A 198 7.25 -2.77 -13.42
CA TYR A 198 6.07 -1.99 -13.75
C TYR A 198 6.35 -0.51 -13.51
N HIS A 199 5.63 0.35 -14.22
CA HIS A 199 5.72 1.80 -14.05
C HIS A 199 4.99 2.27 -12.78
N PRO A 200 5.53 3.22 -12.01
CA PRO A 200 4.96 3.67 -10.73
C PRO A 200 3.56 4.29 -10.86
N VAL A 201 3.33 5.11 -11.89
CA VAL A 201 2.02 5.71 -12.21
C VAL A 201 1.15 4.79 -13.08
N ARG A 202 1.68 4.35 -14.23
CA ARG A 202 0.99 3.41 -15.12
C ARG A 202 1.25 1.96 -14.70
N SER A 203 0.71 1.55 -13.56
CA SER A 203 0.99 0.25 -12.91
C SER A 203 0.80 -1.02 -13.75
N HIS A 204 0.16 -0.93 -14.92
CA HIS A 204 -0.02 -2.02 -15.88
C HIS A 204 0.97 -1.99 -17.06
N HIS A 205 1.87 -1.01 -17.12
CA HIS A 205 2.85 -0.83 -18.19
C HIS A 205 4.25 -1.16 -17.68
N LEU A 206 5.15 -1.49 -18.62
CA LEU A 206 6.58 -1.61 -18.37
C LEU A 206 7.14 -0.31 -17.76
N PRO A 207 8.28 -0.36 -17.05
CA PRO A 207 8.86 0.82 -16.39
C PRO A 207 9.03 2.06 -17.29
N ASP A 208 9.23 1.88 -18.59
CA ASP A 208 9.36 2.94 -19.59
C ASP A 208 8.02 3.40 -20.22
N ALA A 209 6.89 2.93 -19.68
CA ALA A 209 5.53 3.13 -20.17
C ALA A 209 5.26 2.68 -21.61
N SER A 210 6.18 1.95 -22.27
CA SER A 210 6.13 1.67 -23.71
C SER A 210 5.04 0.66 -24.11
N ALA A 211 4.80 -0.34 -23.27
CA ALA A 211 3.86 -1.42 -23.49
C ALA A 211 3.30 -1.95 -22.17
N LEU A 212 2.30 -2.84 -22.23
CA LEU A 212 1.79 -3.53 -21.05
C LEU A 212 2.88 -4.41 -20.41
N ALA A 213 3.00 -4.34 -19.09
CA ALA A 213 3.89 -5.23 -18.35
C ALA A 213 3.27 -6.64 -18.28
N PRO A 214 4.05 -7.71 -18.56
CA PRO A 214 3.56 -9.05 -18.35
C PRO A 214 3.30 -9.28 -16.85
N GLN A 215 2.08 -9.69 -16.53
CA GLN A 215 1.63 -9.98 -15.16
C GLN A 215 1.45 -11.49 -14.99
N ARG A 216 1.96 -12.03 -13.88
CA ARG A 216 1.69 -13.41 -13.46
C ARG A 216 0.45 -13.47 -12.59
N TRP A 217 -0.21 -14.63 -12.60
CA TRP A 217 -1.25 -14.99 -11.65
C TRP A 217 -0.70 -14.94 -10.21
N ARG A 218 -1.53 -14.54 -9.25
CA ARG A 218 -1.15 -14.46 -7.82
C ARG A 218 -0.62 -15.78 -7.30
N ALA A 219 -1.27 -16.88 -7.68
CA ALA A 219 -0.87 -18.25 -7.32
C ALA A 219 0.52 -18.66 -7.83
N LYS A 220 1.15 -17.88 -8.71
CA LYS A 220 2.52 -18.10 -9.24
C LYS A 220 3.54 -17.08 -8.72
N GLY A 221 3.11 -16.14 -7.88
CA GLY A 221 3.97 -15.13 -7.26
C GLY A 221 4.25 -15.43 -5.79
N HIS A 222 5.22 -14.71 -5.26
CA HIS A 222 5.45 -14.54 -3.83
C HIS A 222 5.04 -13.12 -3.47
N ILE A 223 3.94 -12.98 -2.74
CA ILE A 223 3.39 -11.69 -2.36
C ILE A 223 3.60 -11.53 -0.86
N LYS A 224 4.22 -10.41 -0.46
CA LYS A 224 4.30 -10.03 0.95
C LYS A 224 3.46 -8.77 1.18
N TYR A 225 2.61 -8.80 2.19
CA TYR A 225 1.80 -7.65 2.59
C TYR A 225 2.49 -6.87 3.71
N TYR A 226 2.32 -5.56 3.71
CA TYR A 226 2.91 -4.65 4.67
C TYR A 226 1.93 -3.62 5.18
N TYR A 227 1.94 -3.39 6.48
CA TYR A 227 1.46 -2.17 7.11
C TYR A 227 2.38 -1.01 6.75
N VAL A 228 1.79 0.08 6.27
CA VAL A 228 2.47 1.31 5.89
C VAL A 228 1.84 2.51 6.61
N ASP A 229 2.55 3.65 6.61
CA ASP A 229 2.06 4.92 7.15
C ASP A 229 1.74 4.87 8.65
N PHE A 230 2.77 5.12 9.46
CA PHE A 230 2.65 5.14 10.93
C PHE A 230 2.31 6.54 11.47
N GLY A 231 1.73 7.42 10.63
CA GLY A 231 1.52 8.84 10.93
C GLY A 231 0.72 9.13 12.19
N ILE A 232 -0.23 8.26 12.55
CA ILE A 232 -1.05 8.37 13.76
C ILE A 232 -0.81 7.24 14.77
N SER A 233 0.15 6.37 14.48
CA SER A 233 0.51 5.24 15.32
C SER A 233 1.10 5.70 16.64
N VAL A 234 0.98 4.86 17.66
CA VAL A 234 1.50 5.13 19.00
C VAL A 234 2.37 3.96 19.46
N HIS A 235 3.49 4.28 20.09
CA HIS A 235 4.34 3.29 20.76
C HIS A 235 4.23 3.48 22.27
N LEU A 236 3.85 2.41 22.98
CA LEU A 236 3.43 2.44 24.38
C LEU A 236 4.31 1.51 25.25
N PRO A 237 5.59 1.84 25.48
CA PRO A 237 6.62 0.90 26.00
C PRO A 237 6.53 0.53 27.49
N THR A 238 5.49 0.93 28.23
CA THR A 238 5.37 0.60 29.67
C THR A 238 4.00 0.00 29.96
N ASP A 239 3.91 -0.81 31.02
CA ASP A 239 2.74 -1.63 31.35
C ASP A 239 1.45 -0.82 31.72
N PRO A 240 0.26 -1.44 31.54
CA PRO A 240 -1.05 -0.77 31.29
C PRO A 240 -1.76 -0.08 32.49
N PRO A 241 -2.89 0.63 32.25
CA PRO A 241 -3.53 0.92 30.96
C PRO A 241 -3.09 2.26 30.37
N LYS A 242 -2.55 2.23 29.15
CA LYS A 242 -2.25 3.42 28.36
C LYS A 242 -3.34 3.64 27.34
N LEU A 243 -4.30 4.49 27.71
CA LEU A 243 -5.33 4.99 26.82
C LEU A 243 -4.75 6.14 25.99
N VAL A 244 -5.29 6.33 24.80
CA VAL A 244 -4.93 7.46 23.92
C VAL A 244 -6.17 8.25 23.53
N VAL A 245 -5.95 9.48 23.08
CA VAL A 245 -6.97 10.33 22.46
C VAL A 245 -6.63 10.58 20.99
N GLY A 246 -7.60 11.12 20.26
CA GLY A 246 -7.48 11.56 18.88
C GLY A 246 -8.45 10.82 17.96
N GLY A 247 -9.24 11.57 17.19
CA GLY A 247 -10.21 11.02 16.25
C GLY A 247 -9.74 10.89 14.80
N TYR A 248 -8.42 10.91 14.58
CA TYR A 248 -7.84 10.74 13.25
C TYR A 248 -7.86 9.26 12.84
N GLY A 249 -7.99 9.00 11.54
CA GLY A 249 -8.04 7.65 10.94
C GLY A 249 -9.08 7.60 9.82
N ARG A 250 -8.95 6.67 8.86
CA ARG A 250 -9.90 6.57 7.75
C ARG A 250 -11.22 5.91 8.15
N ASP A 251 -11.14 4.95 9.06
CA ASP A 251 -12.32 4.25 9.56
C ASP A 251 -12.93 5.04 10.73
N GLN A 252 -14.01 5.74 10.43
CA GLN A 252 -14.76 6.54 11.39
C GLN A 252 -15.91 5.74 12.04
N ASP A 253 -16.05 4.45 11.73
CA ASP A 253 -17.06 3.57 12.34
C ASP A 253 -16.63 3.06 13.74
N VAL A 254 -15.38 3.34 14.15
CA VAL A 254 -14.83 2.96 15.47
C VAL A 254 -15.62 3.67 16.59
N PRO A 255 -16.39 2.94 17.42
CA PRO A 255 -17.35 3.55 18.34
C PRO A 255 -16.75 4.42 19.44
N GLU A 256 -15.55 4.07 19.91
CA GLU A 256 -14.86 4.76 21.00
C GLU A 256 -13.90 5.85 20.53
N LEU A 257 -13.78 6.06 19.22
CA LEU A 257 -12.87 7.05 18.64
C LEU A 257 -13.26 8.45 19.09
N SER A 258 -12.36 9.14 19.80
CA SER A 258 -12.66 10.42 20.42
C SER A 258 -11.43 11.31 20.51
N PHE A 259 -11.61 12.61 20.32
CA PHE A 259 -10.56 13.61 20.55
C PHE A 259 -10.33 13.89 22.04
N ASP A 260 -11.31 13.58 22.90
CA ASP A 260 -11.32 14.00 24.31
C ASP A 260 -11.42 12.83 25.29
N VAL A 261 -12.02 11.70 24.87
CA VAL A 261 -12.22 10.52 25.71
C VAL A 261 -11.12 9.49 25.43
N PRO A 262 -10.29 9.12 26.42
CA PRO A 262 -9.23 8.15 26.21
C PRO A 262 -9.79 6.75 25.93
N TYR A 263 -9.19 6.06 24.95
CA TYR A 263 -9.58 4.70 24.54
C TYR A 263 -8.37 3.77 24.36
N ASP A 264 -8.60 2.47 24.30
CA ASP A 264 -7.57 1.46 24.06
C ASP A 264 -7.22 1.40 22.56
N PRO A 265 -6.03 1.84 22.13
CA PRO A 265 -5.69 1.87 20.71
C PRO A 265 -5.51 0.48 20.09
N PHE A 266 -5.18 -0.53 20.90
CA PHE A 266 -5.03 -1.89 20.40
C PHE A 266 -6.40 -2.47 20.00
N LYS A 267 -7.45 -2.21 20.79
CA LYS A 267 -8.83 -2.61 20.42
C LYS A 267 -9.38 -1.84 19.23
N VAL A 268 -8.88 -0.62 18.99
CA VAL A 268 -9.18 0.12 17.76
C VAL A 268 -8.61 -0.59 16.55
N ASP A 269 -7.35 -1.04 16.58
CA ASP A 269 -6.77 -1.80 15.47
C ASP A 269 -7.56 -3.08 15.15
N ILE A 270 -8.04 -3.79 16.18
CA ILE A 270 -8.88 -4.98 16.01
C ILE A 270 -10.16 -4.62 15.27
N PHE A 271 -10.85 -3.55 15.68
CA PHE A 271 -12.08 -3.12 15.02
C PHE A 271 -11.84 -2.73 13.56
N ILE A 272 -10.85 -1.89 13.31
CA ILE A 272 -10.53 -1.39 11.96
C ILE A 272 -10.19 -2.56 11.04
N LEU A 273 -9.38 -3.53 11.51
CA LEU A 273 -9.03 -4.68 10.69
C LEU A 273 -10.25 -5.56 10.38
N GLY A 274 -11.11 -5.80 11.38
CA GLY A 274 -12.37 -6.52 11.18
C GLY A 274 -13.30 -5.83 10.17
N ASN A 275 -13.43 -4.50 10.27
CA ASN A 275 -14.25 -3.70 9.36
C ASN A 275 -13.65 -3.64 7.94
N MET A 276 -12.32 -3.61 7.82
CA MET A 276 -11.62 -3.74 6.54
C MET A 276 -11.96 -5.07 5.85
N PHE A 277 -11.88 -6.20 6.56
CA PHE A 277 -12.30 -7.49 6.00
C PHE A 277 -13.78 -7.50 5.61
N LYS A 278 -14.64 -6.86 6.41
CA LYS A 278 -16.06 -6.72 6.09
C LYS A 278 -16.26 -5.99 4.76
N ARG A 279 -15.72 -4.77 4.65
CA ARG A 279 -15.99 -3.85 3.54
C ARG A 279 -15.28 -4.24 2.26
N GLU A 280 -14.01 -4.61 2.36
CA GLU A 280 -13.16 -4.83 1.19
C GLU A 280 -13.26 -6.26 0.65
N ILE A 281 -13.58 -7.24 1.51
CA ILE A 281 -13.63 -8.65 1.13
C ILE A 281 -15.07 -9.19 1.20
N TYR A 282 -15.68 -9.23 2.39
CA TYR A 282 -16.95 -9.92 2.59
C TYR A 282 -18.12 -9.28 1.81
N ASP A 283 -18.21 -7.95 1.78
CA ASP A 283 -19.26 -7.23 1.07
C ASP A 283 -19.08 -7.32 -0.47
N ASN A 284 -17.87 -7.66 -0.95
CA ASN A 284 -17.55 -7.76 -2.37
C ASN A 284 -17.67 -9.19 -2.94
N TYR A 285 -17.40 -10.22 -2.13
CA TYR A 285 -17.37 -11.62 -2.61
C TYR A 285 -18.38 -12.51 -1.89
N SER A 286 -19.03 -13.40 -2.63
CA SER A 286 -20.10 -14.27 -2.13
C SER A 286 -19.61 -15.60 -1.52
N ASN A 287 -18.43 -16.07 -1.91
CA ASN A 287 -17.87 -17.34 -1.45
C ASN A 287 -16.85 -17.20 -0.32
N VAL A 288 -17.01 -16.15 0.50
CA VAL A 288 -16.15 -15.85 1.66
C VAL A 288 -16.96 -15.73 2.96
N ASP A 289 -18.15 -16.34 3.03
CA ASP A 289 -19.03 -16.27 4.21
C ASP A 289 -18.40 -16.90 5.48
N PHE A 290 -17.36 -17.72 5.31
CA PHE A 290 -16.57 -18.25 6.43
C PHE A 290 -15.87 -17.15 7.25
N LEU A 291 -15.74 -15.92 6.72
CA LEU A 291 -15.18 -14.76 7.41
C LEU A 291 -16.12 -14.16 8.45
N LEU A 292 -17.43 -14.42 8.38
CA LEU A 292 -18.43 -13.78 9.24
C LEU A 292 -18.16 -13.91 10.74
N PRO A 293 -17.82 -15.10 11.30
CA PRO A 293 -17.52 -15.22 12.72
C PRO A 293 -16.35 -14.34 13.16
N PHE A 294 -15.31 -14.23 12.32
CA PHE A 294 -14.13 -13.41 12.57
C PHE A 294 -14.46 -11.92 12.53
N ILE A 295 -15.16 -11.47 11.49
CA ILE A 295 -15.62 -10.08 11.35
C ILE A 295 -16.46 -9.68 12.56
N ASN A 296 -17.49 -10.48 12.88
CA ASN A 296 -18.39 -10.19 13.99
C ASN A 296 -17.67 -10.11 15.34
N ALA A 297 -16.68 -10.97 15.59
CA ALA A 297 -15.92 -10.93 16.83
C ALA A 297 -15.08 -9.64 16.96
N MET A 298 -14.48 -9.19 15.86
CA MET A 298 -13.59 -8.02 15.87
C MET A 298 -14.35 -6.69 15.85
N THR A 299 -15.54 -6.63 15.25
CA THR A 299 -16.31 -5.38 15.09
C THR A 299 -17.37 -5.18 16.18
N GLN A 300 -17.16 -5.71 17.38
CA GLN A 300 -18.08 -5.48 18.51
C GLN A 300 -18.07 -4.01 18.94
N ASN A 301 -19.24 -3.46 19.29
CA ASN A 301 -19.32 -2.07 19.74
C ASN A 301 -18.58 -1.83 21.06
N ASP A 302 -18.68 -2.76 22.01
CA ASP A 302 -17.89 -2.72 23.25
C ASP A 302 -16.45 -3.18 22.96
N PRO A 303 -15.43 -2.32 23.16
CA PRO A 303 -14.03 -2.69 22.94
C PRO A 303 -13.55 -3.83 23.82
N LYS A 304 -14.18 -4.05 24.99
CA LYS A 304 -13.86 -5.16 25.88
C LYS A 304 -14.37 -6.51 25.37
N ALA A 305 -15.42 -6.50 24.55
CA ALA A 305 -15.97 -7.70 23.93
C ALA A 305 -15.20 -8.14 22.68
N ARG A 306 -14.32 -7.28 22.15
CA ARG A 306 -13.42 -7.63 21.04
C ARG A 306 -12.27 -8.51 21.55
N PRO A 307 -11.81 -9.48 20.75
CA PRO A 307 -10.59 -10.23 21.07
C PRO A 307 -9.36 -9.31 21.12
N ASP A 308 -8.29 -9.76 21.76
CA ASP A 308 -6.95 -9.21 21.47
C ASP A 308 -6.38 -9.77 20.15
N ALA A 309 -5.19 -9.32 19.74
CA ALA A 309 -4.60 -9.76 18.47
C ALA A 309 -4.29 -11.27 18.43
N LEU A 310 -3.85 -11.86 19.54
CA LEU A 310 -3.56 -13.30 19.61
C LEU A 310 -4.85 -14.12 19.54
N GLU A 311 -5.89 -13.68 20.24
CA GLU A 311 -7.23 -14.29 20.14
C GLU A 311 -7.80 -14.15 18.72
N ALA A 312 -7.62 -13.00 18.06
CA ALA A 312 -8.03 -12.79 16.67
C ALA A 312 -7.28 -13.74 15.71
N GLU A 313 -5.98 -13.96 15.90
CA GLU A 313 -5.20 -14.95 15.14
C GLU A 313 -5.73 -16.36 15.32
N ARG A 314 -6.10 -16.74 16.56
CA ARG A 314 -6.72 -18.04 16.83
C ARG A 314 -8.07 -18.21 16.13
N ILE A 315 -8.95 -17.20 16.23
CA ILE A 315 -10.25 -17.22 15.55
C ILE A 315 -10.05 -17.35 14.03
N TRP A 316 -9.09 -16.62 13.47
CA TRP A 316 -8.73 -16.69 12.05
C TRP A 316 -8.27 -18.10 11.65
N GLY A 317 -7.36 -18.69 12.42
CA GLY A 317 -6.88 -20.06 12.20
C GLY A 317 -8.02 -21.07 12.20
N ASP A 318 -8.93 -20.97 13.18
CA ASP A 318 -10.08 -21.87 13.33
C ASP A 318 -11.09 -21.77 12.17
N ILE A 319 -11.34 -20.56 11.64
CA ILE A 319 -12.21 -20.41 10.47
C ILE A 319 -11.52 -20.90 9.18
N CYS A 320 -10.22 -20.63 9.02
CA CYS A 320 -9.46 -21.03 7.84
C CYS A 320 -9.26 -22.55 7.77
N ALA A 321 -9.13 -23.23 8.91
CA ALA A 321 -9.03 -24.68 8.99
C ALA A 321 -10.28 -25.40 8.47
N LYS A 322 -11.45 -24.73 8.48
CA LYS A 322 -12.72 -25.27 7.96
C LYS A 322 -12.87 -25.11 6.45
N VAL A 323 -12.01 -24.33 5.79
CA VAL A 323 -12.03 -24.13 4.33
C VAL A 323 -11.20 -25.23 3.67
N SER A 324 -11.88 -26.13 2.97
CA SER A 324 -11.26 -27.27 2.28
C SER A 324 -10.28 -26.82 1.18
N GLY A 325 -9.32 -27.68 0.85
CA GLY A 325 -8.36 -27.41 -0.25
C GLY A 325 -9.04 -27.12 -1.59
N LEU A 326 -10.16 -27.80 -1.88
CA LEU A 326 -10.95 -27.53 -3.08
C LEU A 326 -11.55 -26.11 -3.06
N GLN A 327 -12.15 -25.70 -1.93
CA GLN A 327 -12.71 -24.35 -1.78
C GLN A 327 -11.65 -23.26 -1.88
N ARG A 328 -10.44 -23.50 -1.34
CA ARG A 328 -9.31 -22.57 -1.44
C ARG A 328 -8.92 -22.30 -2.90
N GLY A 329 -9.00 -23.31 -3.76
CA GLY A 329 -8.74 -23.17 -5.20
C GLY A 329 -9.85 -22.47 -5.99
N TRP A 330 -11.02 -22.23 -5.40
CA TRP A 330 -12.11 -21.57 -6.11
C TRP A 330 -11.77 -20.11 -6.39
N ARG A 331 -12.09 -19.69 -7.62
CA ARG A 331 -12.14 -18.28 -8.00
C ARG A 331 -13.05 -17.51 -7.04
N LEU A 332 -12.65 -16.31 -6.66
CA LEU A 332 -13.54 -15.39 -5.94
C LEU A 332 -14.73 -15.00 -6.81
N ARG A 333 -15.93 -15.02 -6.23
CA ARG A 333 -17.19 -14.73 -6.93
C ARG A 333 -17.75 -13.41 -6.44
N GLY A 334 -17.63 -12.36 -7.24
CA GLY A 334 -18.17 -11.04 -6.90
C GLY A 334 -19.68 -11.10 -6.66
N ARG A 335 -20.16 -10.44 -5.60
CA ARG A 335 -21.60 -10.38 -5.27
C ARG A 335 -22.43 -9.65 -6.35
N LYS A 336 -21.78 -8.81 -7.16
CA LYS A 336 -22.39 -8.05 -8.26
C LYS A 336 -22.16 -8.68 -9.66
N GLU A 337 -21.52 -9.85 -9.74
CA GLU A 337 -21.27 -10.52 -11.03
C GLU A 337 -22.57 -10.95 -11.71
N VAL A 338 -22.68 -10.69 -13.02
CA VAL A 338 -23.84 -11.10 -13.81
C VAL A 338 -23.71 -12.58 -14.16
N TRP A 339 -24.83 -13.31 -14.23
CA TRP A 339 -24.85 -14.78 -14.43
C TRP A 339 -24.03 -15.28 -15.65
N VAL A 340 -23.97 -14.50 -16.73
CA VAL A 340 -23.18 -14.86 -17.93
C VAL A 340 -21.67 -14.75 -17.68
N GLU A 341 -21.23 -13.75 -16.93
CA GLU A 341 -19.81 -13.60 -16.54
C GLU A 341 -19.37 -14.76 -15.66
N LYS A 342 -20.27 -15.23 -14.78
CA LYS A 342 -20.04 -16.37 -13.89
C LYS A 342 -19.74 -17.67 -14.66
N VAL A 343 -20.50 -17.97 -15.72
CA VAL A 343 -20.31 -19.20 -16.53
C VAL A 343 -18.99 -19.14 -17.30
N VAL A 344 -18.66 -17.99 -17.89
CA VAL A 344 -17.41 -17.82 -18.64
C VAL A 344 -16.21 -17.94 -17.70
N LEU A 345 -16.20 -17.21 -16.58
CA LEU A 345 -15.07 -17.17 -15.67
C LEU A 345 -14.82 -18.50 -14.94
N ASP A 346 -15.88 -19.21 -14.53
CA ASP A 346 -15.75 -20.51 -13.85
C ASP A 346 -15.17 -21.59 -14.80
N THR A 347 -15.32 -21.43 -16.13
CA THR A 347 -14.77 -22.36 -17.14
C THR A 347 -13.25 -22.18 -17.35
N TYR A 348 -12.71 -20.98 -17.11
CA TYR A 348 -11.27 -20.69 -17.28
C TYR A 348 -10.42 -20.96 -16.03
N THR A 349 -11.05 -21.17 -14.87
CA THR A 349 -10.38 -21.41 -13.58
C THR A 349 -10.48 -22.86 -13.08
N SER A 350 -11.02 -23.76 -13.90
CA SER A 350 -11.17 -25.19 -13.58
C SER A 350 -9.94 -26.02 -13.95
#